data_AF-A0A167I1J0-F1
#
_entry.id   AF-A0A167I1J0-F1
#
_cell.length_a   1.000
_cell.length_b   1.000
_cell.length_c   1.000
_cell.angle_alpha   90.00
_cell.angle_beta   90.00
_cell.angle_gamma   90.00
#
_symmetry.space_group_name_H-M   'P 1'
#
loop_
_entity.id
_entity.type
_entity.pdbx_description
1 polymer ?
#
loop_
_entity_poly.entity_id
_entity_poly.type
_entity_poly.pdbx_seq_one_letter_code
_entity_poly.pdbx_strand_id
1 'polypeptide(L)'
;TRLLDTRFIHHNASKWETFDVTPAIRRWVAHGQPNHGFVVEVVHLDNKSSVSKRHVRISRSLHQDDGSWSQIRPLLVTFGHDGKGHPLHRREKRQAKYKERKRHKSHCKRHPLYVDFNDVGWNDWIVAPPGYSAFHCRGDCPFPLADHLNSTNHAIVQTLVNSVNSKIPKACCVPTELSPISMLYLDENEKVVLKNYQDMVVEGCGCR
;
A
#
# COMPACT_ATOMS: atom_id res chain seq x y z
N THR A 1 -5.81 11.12 -31.64
CA THR A 1 -5.18 10.46 -30.47
C THR A 1 -5.32 11.39 -29.28
N ARG A 2 -5.44 10.87 -28.04
CA ARG A 2 -5.57 11.69 -26.82
C ARG A 2 -4.46 11.30 -25.85
N LEU A 3 -3.73 12.28 -25.32
CA LEU A 3 -2.73 12.05 -24.28
C LEU A 3 -3.42 11.52 -23.01
N LEU A 4 -2.88 10.43 -22.45
CA LEU A 4 -3.39 9.81 -21.23
C LEU A 4 -2.47 10.08 -20.04
N ASP A 5 -1.17 9.87 -20.21
CA ASP A 5 -0.15 10.03 -19.18
C ASP A 5 1.22 10.31 -19.84
N THR A 6 2.15 10.90 -19.08
CA THR A 6 3.52 11.23 -19.51
C THR A 6 4.51 10.91 -18.39
N ARG A 7 5.67 10.37 -18.75
CA ARG A 7 6.78 10.07 -17.82
C ARG A 7 8.10 10.58 -18.36
N PHE A 8 8.93 11.12 -17.47
CA PHE A 8 10.34 11.37 -17.76
C PHE A 8 11.13 10.10 -17.43
N ILE A 9 11.92 9.63 -18.40
CA ILE A 9 12.72 8.42 -18.27
C ILE A 9 14.20 8.76 -18.39
N HIS A 10 15.02 8.10 -17.57
CA HIS A 10 16.47 8.13 -17.69
C HIS A 10 16.91 6.95 -18.57
N HIS A 11 17.82 7.20 -19.52
CA HIS A 11 18.25 6.22 -20.53
C HIS A 11 19.29 5.21 -20.01
N ASN A 12 19.66 5.28 -18.72
CA ASN A 12 20.78 4.53 -18.15
C ASN A 12 20.38 3.14 -17.62
N ALA A 13 19.09 2.78 -17.62
CA ALA A 13 18.63 1.49 -17.13
C ALA A 13 17.41 0.97 -17.90
N SER A 14 17.41 -0.35 -18.17
CA SER A 14 16.25 -1.06 -18.70
C SER A 14 15.30 -1.38 -17.54
N LYS A 15 14.16 -0.68 -17.47
CA LYS A 15 13.13 -0.89 -16.45
C LYS A 15 11.72 -0.86 -17.02
N TRP A 16 10.79 -1.46 -16.27
CA TRP A 16 9.37 -1.35 -16.54
C TRP A 16 8.84 0.02 -16.15
N GLU A 17 8.01 0.59 -17.02
CA GLU A 17 7.28 1.83 -16.76
C GLU A 17 5.78 1.56 -16.76
N THR A 18 5.06 2.24 -15.86
CA THR A 18 3.61 2.11 -15.70
C THR A 18 2.93 3.44 -16.00
N PHE A 19 1.86 3.38 -16.79
CA PHE A 19 1.08 4.54 -17.22
C PHE A 19 -0.37 4.40 -16.76
N ASP A 20 -0.96 5.47 -16.24
CA ASP A 20 -2.38 5.45 -15.89
C ASP A 20 -3.25 5.57 -17.16
N VAL A 21 -3.85 4.45 -17.53
CA VAL A 21 -4.76 4.35 -18.69
C VAL A 21 -6.24 4.26 -18.28
N THR A 22 -6.56 4.43 -16.99
CA THR A 22 -7.93 4.34 -16.45
C THR A 22 -8.94 5.19 -17.22
N PRO A 23 -8.65 6.45 -17.63
CA PRO A 23 -9.59 7.26 -18.39
C PRO A 23 -9.89 6.72 -19.81
N ALA A 24 -8.96 5.96 -20.40
CA ALA A 24 -9.21 5.29 -21.68
C ALA A 24 -10.10 4.05 -21.48
N ILE A 25 -9.77 3.21 -20.51
CA ILE A 25 -10.52 1.98 -20.22
C ILE A 25 -11.97 2.28 -19.86
N ARG A 26 -12.24 3.30 -19.02
CA ARG A 26 -13.62 3.70 -18.69
C ARG A 26 -14.42 4.11 -19.92
N ARG A 27 -13.80 4.81 -20.88
CA ARG A 27 -14.46 5.21 -22.13
C ARG A 27 -14.72 4.00 -23.02
N TRP A 28 -13.76 3.11 -23.16
CA TRP A 28 -13.88 1.89 -23.96
C TRP A 28 -15.04 1.00 -23.47
N VAL A 29 -15.11 0.79 -22.14
CA VAL A 29 -16.21 0.06 -21.51
C VAL A 29 -17.56 0.76 -21.73
N ALA A 30 -17.61 2.09 -21.67
CA ALA A 30 -18.87 2.83 -21.84
C ALA A 30 -19.38 2.89 -23.29
N HIS A 31 -18.48 2.91 -24.29
CA HIS A 31 -18.85 3.14 -25.69
C HIS A 31 -18.97 1.84 -26.52
N GLY A 32 -18.47 0.70 -26.00
CA GLY A 32 -18.70 -0.63 -26.57
C GLY A 32 -18.10 -0.87 -27.97
N GLN A 33 -17.20 -0.01 -28.44
CA GLN A 33 -16.58 -0.14 -29.76
C GLN A 33 -15.48 -1.21 -29.74
N PRO A 34 -15.33 -2.02 -30.81
CA PRO A 34 -14.19 -2.92 -30.94
C PRO A 34 -12.92 -2.16 -31.36
N ASN A 35 -11.76 -2.82 -31.26
CA ASN A 35 -10.46 -2.32 -31.71
C ASN A 35 -9.95 -1.07 -30.96
N HIS A 36 -9.43 -1.33 -29.76
CA HIS A 36 -8.80 -0.34 -28.93
C HIS A 36 -7.28 -0.56 -28.86
N GLY A 37 -6.53 0.54 -28.87
CA GLY A 37 -5.08 0.49 -28.85
C GLY A 37 -4.48 1.70 -28.14
N PHE A 38 -3.30 1.49 -27.57
CA PHE A 38 -2.46 2.54 -27.01
C PHE A 38 -1.31 2.84 -27.98
N VAL A 39 -0.95 4.11 -28.08
CA VAL A 39 0.25 4.56 -28.80
C VAL A 39 1.18 5.16 -27.77
N VAL A 40 2.43 4.68 -27.74
CA VAL A 40 3.49 5.21 -26.90
C VAL A 40 4.48 5.93 -27.81
N GLU A 41 4.71 7.20 -27.52
CA GLU A 41 5.68 8.04 -28.23
C GLU A 41 6.78 8.43 -27.26
N VAL A 42 8.04 8.28 -27.70
CA VAL A 42 9.22 8.70 -26.94
C VAL A 42 9.74 9.98 -27.57
N VAL A 43 9.74 11.07 -26.80
CA VAL A 43 10.22 12.37 -27.24
C VAL A 43 11.55 12.66 -26.54
N HIS A 44 12.61 12.88 -27.32
CA HIS A 44 13.90 13.29 -26.80
C HIS A 44 13.90 14.81 -26.58
N LEU A 45 14.37 15.24 -25.39
CA LEU A 45 14.39 16.66 -25.00
C LEU A 45 15.48 17.47 -25.73
N ASP A 46 16.50 16.80 -26.28
CA ASP A 46 17.65 17.45 -26.92
C ASP A 46 17.39 17.59 -28.43
N ASN A 47 17.01 18.81 -28.84
CA ASN A 47 16.42 19.15 -30.13
C ASN A 47 17.43 19.20 -31.31
N LYS A 48 18.54 18.45 -31.25
CA LYS A 48 19.65 18.53 -32.22
C LYS A 48 19.73 17.42 -33.23
N SER A 49 18.75 16.52 -33.30
CA SER A 49 18.73 15.58 -34.40
C SER A 49 17.30 15.22 -34.80
N SER A 50 17.00 15.49 -36.06
CA SER A 50 15.91 14.92 -36.84
C SER A 50 16.08 13.40 -36.98
N VAL A 51 16.23 12.69 -35.86
CA VAL A 51 16.20 11.24 -35.85
C VAL A 51 14.74 10.89 -36.01
N SER A 52 14.43 10.30 -37.17
CA SER A 52 13.18 9.65 -37.54
C SER A 52 12.32 9.33 -36.31
N LYS A 53 11.10 9.88 -36.27
CA LYS A 53 10.03 9.51 -35.33
C LYS A 53 9.80 8.00 -35.41
N ARG A 54 10.68 7.21 -34.81
CA ARG A 54 10.60 5.76 -34.79
C ARG A 54 9.58 5.46 -33.72
N HIS A 55 8.35 5.22 -34.16
CA HIS A 55 7.34 4.61 -33.31
C HIS A 55 7.96 3.35 -32.70
N VAL A 56 8.05 3.29 -31.38
CA VAL A 56 8.49 2.09 -30.69
C VAL A 56 7.35 1.09 -30.79
N ARG A 57 7.37 0.28 -31.85
CA ARG A 57 6.42 -0.82 -32.01
C ARG A 57 6.96 -2.02 -31.25
N ILE A 58 6.44 -2.24 -30.05
CA ILE A 58 6.66 -3.48 -29.32
C ILE A 58 5.76 -4.54 -29.96
N SER A 59 6.34 -5.35 -30.85
CA SER A 59 5.67 -6.50 -31.46
C SER A 59 6.53 -7.75 -31.32
N ARG A 60 5.89 -8.90 -31.17
CA ARG A 60 6.57 -10.20 -31.14
C ARG A 60 7.42 -10.37 -32.40
N SER A 61 8.70 -10.65 -32.25
CA SER A 61 9.54 -11.07 -33.39
C SER A 61 9.20 -12.51 -33.78
N LEU A 62 9.15 -12.82 -35.08
CA LEU A 62 8.78 -14.14 -35.60
C LEU A 62 9.73 -15.26 -35.12
N HIS A 63 10.96 -14.91 -34.73
CA HIS A 63 11.99 -15.84 -34.28
C HIS A 63 12.17 -15.89 -32.74
N GLN A 64 11.36 -15.13 -32.01
CA GLN A 64 11.45 -15.10 -30.55
C GLN A 64 10.68 -16.28 -29.94
N ASP A 65 11.32 -17.01 -29.03
CA ASP A 65 10.67 -18.11 -28.32
C ASP A 65 9.47 -17.59 -27.51
N ASP A 66 8.50 -18.48 -27.28
CA ASP A 66 7.25 -18.10 -26.62
C ASP A 66 7.47 -17.72 -25.13
N GLY A 67 8.51 -18.28 -24.51
CA GLY A 67 8.90 -18.05 -23.13
C GLY A 67 9.45 -16.64 -22.89
N SER A 68 10.41 -16.18 -23.70
CA SER A 68 11.00 -14.84 -23.56
C SER A 68 10.02 -13.72 -23.93
N TRP A 69 9.17 -13.93 -24.95
CA TRP A 69 8.15 -12.93 -25.30
C TRP A 69 7.12 -12.73 -24.18
N SER A 70 6.73 -13.81 -23.52
CA SER A 70 5.79 -13.75 -22.39
C SER A 70 6.31 -12.92 -21.22
N GLN A 71 7.64 -12.81 -21.06
CA GLN A 71 8.28 -12.03 -20.00
C GLN A 71 8.41 -10.53 -20.33
N ILE A 72 8.32 -10.13 -21.60
CA ILE A 72 8.62 -8.75 -22.05
C ILE A 72 7.40 -8.08 -22.71
N ARG A 73 6.32 -8.83 -22.97
CA ARG A 73 5.11 -8.28 -23.59
C ARG A 73 4.45 -7.21 -22.70
N PRO A 74 3.96 -6.10 -23.28
CA PRO A 74 3.17 -5.12 -22.54
C PRO A 74 1.89 -5.75 -21.99
N LEU A 75 1.55 -5.43 -20.74
CA LEU A 75 0.35 -5.93 -20.07
C LEU A 75 -0.59 -4.78 -19.74
N LEU A 76 -1.88 -4.96 -20.07
CA LEU A 76 -2.95 -4.12 -19.56
C LEU A 76 -3.52 -4.79 -18.30
N VAL A 77 -3.20 -4.24 -17.14
CA VAL A 77 -3.74 -4.71 -15.86
C VAL A 77 -4.97 -3.87 -15.52
N THR A 78 -6.11 -4.53 -15.30
CA THR A 78 -7.36 -3.86 -14.90
C THR A 78 -7.93 -4.52 -13.66
N PHE A 79 -8.47 -3.70 -12.75
CA PHE A 79 -9.18 -4.17 -11.57
C PHE A 79 -10.64 -3.79 -11.73
N GLY A 80 -11.47 -4.79 -12.05
CA GLY A 80 -12.92 -4.63 -12.15
C GLY A 80 -13.61 -5.06 -10.87
N HIS A 81 -14.69 -4.37 -10.52
CA HIS A 81 -15.66 -4.87 -9.55
C HIS A 81 -16.99 -5.06 -10.30
N ASP A 82 -17.51 -6.29 -10.32
CA ASP A 82 -18.75 -6.65 -11.01
C ASP A 82 -20.01 -6.10 -10.30
N GLY A 83 -19.85 -5.47 -9.14
CA GLY A 83 -20.97 -5.00 -8.30
C GLY A 83 -21.87 -6.14 -7.82
N LYS A 84 -21.54 -7.38 -8.15
CA LYS A 84 -22.27 -8.61 -7.86
C LYS A 84 -21.45 -9.47 -6.92
N GLY A 85 -21.04 -8.86 -5.82
CA GLY A 85 -20.69 -9.60 -4.61
C GLY A 85 -21.93 -10.25 -4.00
N HIS A 86 -22.54 -11.23 -4.69
CA HIS A 86 -23.44 -12.16 -4.05
C HIS A 86 -22.59 -12.99 -3.08
N PRO A 87 -22.91 -13.01 -1.77
CA PRO A 87 -22.24 -13.92 -0.86
C PRO A 87 -22.48 -15.34 -1.38
N LEU A 88 -21.42 -16.06 -1.78
CA LEU A 88 -21.50 -17.43 -2.30
C LEU A 88 -22.07 -18.46 -1.30
N HIS A 89 -22.44 -18.01 -0.10
CA HIS A 89 -23.27 -18.76 0.82
C HIS A 89 -24.40 -17.90 1.38
N ARG A 90 -25.59 -18.02 0.77
CA ARG A 90 -26.86 -17.74 1.46
C ARG A 90 -27.06 -18.85 2.49
N ARG A 91 -26.41 -18.73 3.64
CA ARG A 91 -26.63 -19.61 4.79
C ARG A 91 -28.07 -19.41 5.22
N GLU A 92 -28.90 -20.45 5.08
CA GLU A 92 -30.20 -20.51 5.76
C GLU A 92 -29.99 -20.11 7.22
N LYS A 93 -30.79 -19.15 7.70
CA LYS A 93 -30.88 -18.78 9.11
C LYS A 93 -31.48 -19.98 9.86
N ARG A 94 -30.64 -20.99 10.14
CA ARG A 94 -30.84 -21.83 11.32
C ARG A 94 -30.75 -20.88 12.50
N GLN A 95 -31.80 -20.83 13.33
CA GLN A 95 -31.80 -20.07 14.56
C GLN A 95 -30.61 -20.52 15.41
N ALA A 96 -29.51 -19.79 15.30
CA ALA A 96 -28.39 -19.94 16.21
C ALA A 96 -28.87 -19.31 17.51
N LYS A 97 -29.08 -20.16 18.54
CA LYS A 97 -29.07 -19.73 19.94
C LYS A 97 -28.00 -18.64 20.08
N TYR A 98 -28.38 -17.51 20.67
CA TYR A 98 -27.48 -16.43 21.06
C TYR A 98 -26.31 -17.02 21.85
N LYS A 99 -25.25 -17.43 21.15
CA LYS A 99 -23.91 -17.47 21.71
C LYS A 99 -23.40 -16.07 21.49
N GLU A 100 -23.08 -15.39 22.58
CA GLU A 100 -22.36 -14.12 22.57
C GLU A 100 -21.37 -14.10 21.42
N ARG A 101 -21.46 -13.09 20.57
CA ARG A 101 -20.45 -12.80 19.56
C ARG A 101 -19.15 -12.62 20.32
N LYS A 102 -18.32 -13.67 20.41
CA LYS A 102 -16.89 -13.52 20.67
C LYS A 102 -16.43 -12.47 19.68
N ARG A 103 -16.11 -11.25 20.15
CA ARG A 103 -15.63 -10.14 19.33
C ARG A 103 -14.67 -10.74 18.31
N HIS A 104 -15.03 -10.73 17.02
CA HIS A 104 -14.07 -11.05 15.98
C HIS A 104 -12.92 -10.06 16.18
N LYS A 105 -11.83 -10.53 16.79
CA LYS A 105 -10.64 -9.72 16.98
C LYS A 105 -10.18 -9.37 15.58
N SER A 106 -10.20 -8.08 15.26
CA SER A 106 -9.80 -7.59 13.94
C SER A 106 -8.36 -8.00 13.67
N HIS A 107 -8.03 -8.30 12.42
CA HIS A 107 -6.65 -8.49 11.99
C HIS A 107 -5.78 -7.28 12.39
N CYS A 108 -4.47 -7.53 12.55
CA CYS A 108 -3.49 -6.49 12.86
C CYS A 108 -3.61 -5.32 11.89
N LYS A 109 -3.83 -4.12 12.43
CA LYS A 109 -3.90 -2.88 11.65
C LYS A 109 -3.59 -1.68 12.53
N ARG A 110 -3.39 -0.54 11.87
CA ARG A 110 -3.24 0.77 12.51
C ARG A 110 -4.60 1.31 12.95
N HIS A 111 -4.64 1.88 14.15
CA HIS A 111 -5.81 2.52 14.75
C HIS A 111 -5.51 3.96 15.12
N PRO A 112 -6.50 4.87 15.01
CA PRO A 112 -6.36 6.25 15.45
C PRO A 112 -6.06 6.32 16.94
N LEU A 113 -5.11 7.18 17.27
CA LEU A 113 -4.79 7.61 18.62
C LEU A 113 -4.29 9.05 18.49
N TYR A 114 -4.97 9.96 19.17
CA TYR A 114 -4.53 11.35 19.32
C TYR A 114 -3.99 11.51 20.74
N VAL A 115 -2.81 12.07 20.85
CA VAL A 115 -2.17 12.41 22.13
C VAL A 115 -2.33 13.91 22.30
N ASP A 116 -3.17 14.31 23.26
CA ASP A 116 -3.27 15.69 23.72
C ASP A 116 -2.22 15.89 24.83
N PHE A 117 -1.37 16.92 24.71
CA PHE A 117 -0.34 17.15 25.71
C PHE A 117 -0.91 17.72 27.02
N ASN A 118 -2.12 18.28 27.01
CA ASN A 118 -2.79 18.68 28.24
C ASN A 118 -3.21 17.44 29.05
N ASP A 119 -3.73 16.40 28.38
CA ASP A 119 -4.21 15.18 29.04
C ASP A 119 -3.09 14.41 29.75
N VAL A 120 -1.86 14.52 29.25
CA VAL A 120 -0.66 13.91 29.87
C VAL A 120 0.10 14.85 30.81
N GLY A 121 -0.35 16.11 30.96
CA GLY A 121 0.29 17.11 31.82
C GLY A 121 1.62 17.65 31.30
N TRP A 122 1.77 17.72 29.97
CA TRP A 122 2.99 18.20 29.31
C TRP A 122 2.84 19.58 28.65
N ASN A 123 1.66 20.17 28.74
CA ASN A 123 1.34 21.50 28.22
C ASN A 123 2.15 22.64 28.84
N ASP A 124 2.72 22.42 30.03
CA ASP A 124 3.50 23.45 30.75
C ASP A 124 4.90 23.66 30.13
N TRP A 125 5.46 22.62 29.49
CA TRP A 125 6.80 22.67 28.92
C TRP A 125 6.79 22.48 27.40
N ILE A 126 5.79 21.82 26.81
CA ILE A 126 5.61 21.74 25.35
C ILE A 126 4.80 22.95 24.88
N VAL A 127 5.45 23.80 24.10
CA VAL A 127 4.84 25.01 23.50
C VAL A 127 4.04 24.65 22.24
N ALA A 128 4.57 23.75 21.40
CA ALA A 128 3.88 23.30 20.18
C ALA A 128 4.38 21.92 19.69
N PRO A 129 3.53 21.12 19.02
CA PRO A 129 2.09 21.31 18.85
C PRO A 129 1.32 21.09 20.16
N PRO A 130 0.02 21.43 20.27
CA PRO A 130 -0.79 21.12 21.47
C PRO A 130 -1.06 19.61 21.65
N GLY A 131 -0.88 18.84 20.58
CA GLY A 131 -1.06 17.40 20.55
C GLY A 131 -0.80 16.88 19.14
N TYR A 132 -0.76 15.56 18.98
CA TYR A 132 -0.46 14.94 17.70
C TYR A 132 -1.10 13.56 17.52
N SER A 133 -1.29 13.16 16.27
CA SER A 133 -1.87 11.85 15.92
C SER A 133 -0.79 10.76 15.97
N ALA A 134 -0.57 10.15 17.13
CA ALA A 134 0.41 9.08 17.31
C ALA A 134 0.03 7.77 16.59
N PHE A 135 -1.27 7.46 16.53
CA PHE A 135 -1.79 6.15 16.12
C PHE A 135 -1.24 4.99 16.99
N HIS A 136 -1.80 3.79 16.86
CA HIS A 136 -1.24 2.59 17.48
C HIS A 136 -1.60 1.32 16.69
N CYS A 137 -0.82 0.26 16.88
CA CYS A 137 -1.10 -1.04 16.29
C CYS A 137 -1.94 -1.89 17.22
N ARG A 138 -3.01 -2.47 16.67
CA ARG A 138 -3.87 -3.39 17.41
C ARG A 138 -4.55 -4.39 16.48
N GLY A 139 -4.60 -5.63 16.94
CA GLY A 139 -5.31 -6.70 16.26
C GLY A 139 -4.61 -8.03 16.47
N ASP A 140 -5.19 -9.08 15.91
CA ASP A 140 -4.63 -10.41 15.95
C ASP A 140 -3.80 -10.71 14.70
N CYS A 141 -2.78 -11.54 14.89
CA CYS A 141 -1.95 -12.14 13.85
C CYS A 141 -2.28 -13.64 13.73
N PRO A 142 -3.39 -14.03 13.08
CA PRO A 142 -3.73 -15.44 12.89
C PRO A 142 -2.96 -16.06 11.73
N PHE A 143 -2.77 -17.39 11.76
CA PHE A 143 -2.29 -18.13 10.60
C PHE A 143 -3.43 -18.34 9.59
N PRO A 144 -3.20 -18.21 8.27
CA PRO A 144 -1.98 -17.68 7.63
C PRO A 144 -1.86 -16.16 7.78
N LEU A 145 -0.62 -15.66 7.95
CA LEU A 145 -0.36 -14.22 7.94
C LEU A 145 -0.56 -13.68 6.53
N ALA A 146 -1.18 -12.52 6.42
CA ALA A 146 -1.37 -11.87 5.12
C ALA A 146 -0.07 -11.19 4.67
N ASP A 147 0.22 -11.27 3.37
CA ASP A 147 1.49 -10.80 2.79
C ASP A 147 1.77 -9.31 3.05
N HIS A 148 0.73 -8.49 3.19
CA HIS A 148 0.83 -7.06 3.44
C HIS A 148 1.22 -6.68 4.88
N LEU A 149 1.37 -7.66 5.79
CA LEU A 149 1.70 -7.41 7.21
C LEU A 149 3.21 -7.30 7.48
N ASN A 150 4.05 -7.23 6.43
CA ASN A 150 5.51 -7.08 6.52
C ASN A 150 6.13 -8.01 7.58
N SER A 151 5.69 -9.27 7.62
CA SER A 151 6.06 -10.24 8.65
C SER A 151 7.42 -10.87 8.38
N THR A 152 8.18 -11.14 9.45
CA THR A 152 9.42 -11.92 9.34
C THR A 152 9.11 -13.40 9.12
N ASN A 153 10.08 -14.13 8.56
CA ASN A 153 10.01 -15.59 8.52
C ASN A 153 9.80 -16.19 9.93
N HIS A 154 10.41 -15.60 10.95
CA HIS A 154 10.19 -16.00 12.35
C HIS A 154 8.72 -15.86 12.77
N ALA A 155 8.09 -14.72 12.49
CA ALA A 155 6.68 -14.48 12.81
C ALA A 155 5.75 -15.44 12.05
N ILE A 156 6.05 -15.74 10.79
CA ILE A 156 5.32 -16.71 9.97
C ILE A 156 5.40 -18.10 10.60
N VAL A 157 6.62 -18.59 10.88
CA VAL A 157 6.84 -19.90 11.49
C VAL A 157 6.21 -19.97 12.88
N GLN A 158 6.41 -18.96 13.73
CA GLN A 158 5.82 -18.92 15.07
C GLN A 158 4.29 -18.99 15.03
N THR A 159 3.66 -18.24 14.11
CA THR A 159 2.21 -18.24 13.97
C THR A 159 1.69 -19.57 13.39
N LEU A 160 2.44 -20.18 12.47
CA LEU A 160 2.19 -21.53 11.97
C LEU A 160 2.26 -22.57 13.10
N VAL A 161 3.34 -22.57 13.91
CA VAL A 161 3.48 -23.51 15.03
C VAL A 161 2.38 -23.28 16.08
N ASN A 162 2.02 -22.03 16.38
CA ASN A 162 0.88 -21.72 17.25
C ASN A 162 -0.44 -22.33 16.73
N SER A 163 -0.65 -22.38 15.41
CA SER A 163 -1.88 -22.93 14.83
C SER A 163 -2.06 -24.43 15.11
N VAL A 164 -0.96 -25.14 15.38
CA VAL A 164 -0.94 -26.57 15.74
C VAL A 164 -0.80 -26.78 17.25
N ASN A 165 -0.04 -25.92 17.93
CA ASN A 165 0.22 -25.99 19.36
C ASN A 165 -0.05 -24.64 20.04
N SER A 166 -1.20 -24.55 20.71
CA SER A 166 -1.66 -23.34 21.40
C SER A 166 -0.80 -22.92 22.60
N LYS A 167 0.20 -23.72 23.01
CA LYS A 167 1.17 -23.34 24.06
C LYS A 167 2.19 -22.32 23.56
N ILE A 168 2.45 -22.27 22.25
CA ILE A 168 3.34 -21.29 21.63
C ILE A 168 2.56 -19.99 21.44
N PRO A 169 3.10 -18.81 21.78
CA PRO A 169 2.39 -17.54 21.54
C PRO A 169 2.31 -17.21 20.04
N LYS A 170 1.25 -16.51 19.63
CA LYS A 170 1.16 -15.91 18.28
C LYS A 170 2.14 -14.76 18.14
N ALA A 171 2.50 -14.40 16.91
CA ALA A 171 3.18 -13.14 16.62
C ALA A 171 2.36 -11.95 17.12
N CYS A 172 3.03 -10.88 17.51
CA CYS A 172 2.43 -9.66 18.05
C CYS A 172 2.16 -8.64 16.94
N CYS A 173 1.05 -7.91 17.05
CA CYS A 173 0.76 -6.78 16.17
C CYS A 173 1.50 -5.53 16.66
N VAL A 174 2.53 -5.10 15.92
CA VAL A 174 3.46 -4.03 16.33
C VAL A 174 3.69 -3.03 15.20
N PRO A 175 4.14 -1.80 15.50
CA PRO A 175 4.58 -0.85 14.48
C PRO A 175 5.74 -1.41 13.67
N THR A 176 5.68 -1.27 12.35
CA THR A 176 6.76 -1.63 11.42
C THR A 176 7.35 -0.42 10.71
N GLU A 177 6.61 0.68 10.67
CA GLU A 177 7.00 1.94 10.05
C GLU A 177 6.57 3.07 10.99
N LEU A 178 7.52 3.94 11.31
CA LEU A 178 7.33 5.07 12.22
C LEU A 178 7.88 6.35 11.58
N SER A 179 7.24 7.48 11.87
CA SER A 179 7.64 8.80 11.41
C SER A 179 7.92 9.76 12.59
N PRO A 180 8.78 10.76 12.39
CA PRO A 180 9.12 11.73 13.43
C PRO A 180 8.06 12.83 13.56
N ILE A 181 8.11 13.55 14.69
CA ILE A 181 7.41 14.83 14.87
C ILE A 181 8.40 15.92 15.31
N SER A 182 8.12 17.15 14.91
CA SER A 182 8.81 18.35 15.42
C SER A 182 8.10 18.87 16.65
N MET A 183 8.83 19.06 17.75
CA MET A 183 8.32 19.62 19.00
C MET A 183 9.11 20.86 19.40
N LEU A 184 8.37 21.90 19.78
CA LEU A 184 8.87 23.13 20.39
C LEU A 184 8.60 23.06 21.88
N TYR A 185 9.64 23.13 22.71
CA TYR A 185 9.52 23.01 24.15
C TYR A 185 10.47 23.97 24.89
N LEU A 186 10.18 24.22 26.17
CA LEU A 186 11.03 24.97 27.08
C LEU A 186 12.01 24.02 27.77
N ASP A 187 13.31 24.32 27.70
CA ASP A 187 14.32 23.58 28.45
C ASP A 187 14.37 24.00 29.92
N GLU A 188 15.26 23.37 30.70
CA GLU A 188 15.42 23.64 32.15
C GLU A 188 15.79 25.11 32.47
N ASN A 189 16.25 25.88 31.48
CA ASN A 189 16.60 27.30 31.62
C ASN A 189 15.54 28.21 30.98
N GLU A 190 14.32 27.71 30.76
CA GLU A 190 13.20 28.41 30.11
C GLU A 190 13.52 28.87 28.67
N LYS A 191 14.50 28.25 28.02
CA LYS A 191 14.84 28.57 26.64
C LYS A 191 13.99 27.74 25.70
N VAL A 192 13.47 28.41 24.67
CA VAL A 192 12.70 27.76 23.61
C VAL A 192 13.63 26.94 22.70
N VAL A 193 13.37 25.64 22.59
CA VAL A 193 14.12 24.68 21.78
C VAL A 193 13.19 23.96 20.80
N LEU A 194 13.58 23.94 19.52
CA LEU A 194 12.92 23.14 18.49
C LEU A 194 13.70 21.83 18.27
N LYS A 195 13.03 20.69 18.36
CA LYS A 195 13.66 19.37 18.19
C LYS A 195 12.76 18.40 17.43
N ASN A 196 13.37 17.56 16.60
CA ASN A 196 12.68 16.46 15.93
C ASN A 196 12.84 15.17 16.73
N TYR A 197 11.73 14.60 17.18
CA TYR A 197 11.68 13.32 17.89
C TYR A 197 11.31 12.22 16.91
N GLN A 198 12.21 11.24 16.78
CA GLN A 198 12.00 10.08 15.93
C GLN A 198 11.01 9.10 16.57
N ASP A 199 10.42 8.24 15.75
CA ASP A 199 9.60 7.11 16.18
C ASP A 199 8.34 7.47 16.99
N MET A 200 7.76 8.64 16.71
CA MET A 200 6.63 9.18 17.48
C MET A 200 5.27 8.83 16.88
N VAL A 201 5.18 8.66 15.56
CA VAL A 201 3.93 8.42 14.83
C VAL A 201 3.98 7.09 14.11
N VAL A 202 2.98 6.23 14.32
CA VAL A 202 2.85 4.96 13.62
C VAL A 202 2.29 5.18 12.22
N GLU A 203 3.02 4.77 11.19
CA GLU A 203 2.58 4.79 9.80
C GLU A 203 2.04 3.43 9.35
N GLY A 204 2.75 2.36 9.74
CA GLY A 204 2.46 0.98 9.34
C GLY A 204 2.50 0.00 10.51
N CYS A 205 1.64 -1.03 10.45
CA CYS A 205 1.57 -2.11 11.42
C CYS A 205 1.81 -3.46 10.76
N GLY A 206 2.45 -4.37 11.48
CA GLY A 206 2.72 -5.72 11.01
C GLY A 206 2.78 -6.75 12.13
N CYS A 207 2.96 -8.01 11.76
CA CYS A 207 3.07 -9.12 12.71
C CYS A 207 4.53 -9.54 12.85
N ARG A 208 5.07 -9.46 14.08
CA ARG A 208 6.46 -9.77 14.42
C ARG A 208 6.55 -10.77 15.58
#